data_AF-A0A7C5B7L0-F1
#
_entry.id   AF-A0A7C5B7L0-F1
#
_cell.length_a   1.000
_cell.length_b   1.000
_cell.length_c   1.000
_cell.angle_alpha   90.00
_cell.angle_beta   90.00
_cell.angle_gamma   90.00
#
_symmetry.space_group_name_H-M   'P 1'
#
loop_
_entity.id
_entity.type
_entity.pdbx_description
1 polymer ?
#
loop_
_entity_poly.entity_id
_entity_poly.type
_entity_poly.pdbx_seq_one_letter_code
_entity_poly.pdbx_strand_id
1 'polypeptide(L)'
;MEKRNRILAFVIVALILVGIIGLFLVIEFTSKEGKAAPDFTLTDTYGNRIKLSEQRGKVVLLDFMAIYCQPCKEEMGELKEVYKRYNESEFILISISVDRNDLGKLEGYKKENADNWTFCVDETGSVSSSYGITSIPRLFVIDKNGIIQFDHTGTIDSSILISEIEKARNTTSSSENEQDMSSNSNIILFSMTFAIGMMSFFSPCNFPMLPSYITYYLSRDENNSECENCKKSENKEDKKEQKLKRAGLRGAAFGSVTALGFFAVFLALGIPISLASTEIMNYLPWLTIVVGVSLIIVGSLMLADVNLSISVPVKAPMKKSALSFFIFGLGYALASTGCVLPLFIMVTMMALSSGGFAVALIVFLVYATGMGLVMVIVSVLVATSKELIIDKLQKFMPHVKKISAIILIAAGLFMVLERYIPSAW
;
A
#
# COMPACT_ATOMS: atom_id res chain seq x y z
N MET A 1 23.26 -15.80 -30.81
CA MET A 1 23.45 -14.84 -29.69
C MET A 1 22.39 -13.73 -29.67
N GLU A 2 21.77 -13.40 -30.81
CA GLU A 2 20.80 -12.30 -30.94
C GLU A 2 19.48 -12.48 -30.15
N LYS A 3 18.86 -13.68 -30.18
CA LYS A 3 17.66 -14.00 -29.37
C LYS A 3 17.88 -13.92 -27.85
N ARG A 4 19.12 -14.13 -27.39
CA ARG A 4 19.50 -14.16 -25.97
C ARG A 4 19.58 -12.76 -25.37
N ASN A 5 20.09 -11.79 -26.13
CA ASN A 5 20.11 -10.39 -25.71
C ASN A 5 18.70 -9.78 -25.70
N ARG A 6 17.81 -10.24 -26.60
CA ARG A 6 16.41 -9.80 -26.62
C ARG A 6 15.63 -10.24 -25.39
N ILE A 7 15.82 -11.47 -24.90
CA ILE A 7 15.12 -11.97 -23.69
C ILE A 7 15.67 -11.31 -22.42
N LEU A 8 16.99 -11.17 -22.30
CA LEU A 8 17.62 -10.51 -21.15
C LEU A 8 17.22 -9.02 -21.09
N ALA A 9 17.18 -8.35 -22.24
CA ALA A 9 16.68 -6.98 -22.34
C ALA A 9 15.20 -6.90 -21.94
N PHE A 10 14.37 -7.87 -22.33
CA PHE A 10 12.94 -7.88 -21.96
C PHE A 10 12.72 -8.00 -20.45
N VAL A 11 13.49 -8.84 -19.76
CA VAL A 11 13.39 -9.01 -18.29
C VAL A 11 13.90 -7.79 -17.54
N ILE A 12 15.00 -7.18 -17.99
CA ILE A 12 15.53 -5.95 -17.40
C ILE A 12 14.56 -4.78 -17.61
N VAL A 13 14.01 -4.65 -18.82
CA VAL A 13 13.00 -3.63 -19.14
C VAL A 13 11.73 -3.85 -18.32
N ALA A 14 11.29 -5.10 -18.11
CA ALA A 14 10.14 -5.40 -17.27
C ALA A 14 10.39 -5.03 -15.80
N LEU A 15 11.57 -5.32 -15.25
CA LEU A 15 11.93 -4.96 -13.87
C LEU A 15 12.09 -3.44 -13.69
N ILE A 16 12.64 -2.74 -14.69
CA ILE A 16 12.73 -1.27 -14.69
C ILE A 16 11.34 -0.66 -14.81
N LEU A 17 10.47 -1.18 -15.67
CA LEU A 17 9.07 -0.74 -15.77
C LEU A 17 8.32 -0.95 -14.46
N VAL A 18 8.48 -2.11 -13.80
CA VAL A 18 7.88 -2.37 -12.49
C VAL A 18 8.42 -1.42 -11.42
N GLY A 19 9.72 -1.11 -11.45
CA GLY A 19 10.33 -0.12 -10.55
C GLY A 19 9.84 1.31 -10.79
N ILE A 20 9.69 1.72 -12.05
CA ILE A 20 9.19 3.04 -12.44
C ILE A 20 7.69 3.15 -12.12
N ILE A 21 6.89 2.12 -12.40
CA ILE A 21 5.47 2.06 -12.05
C ILE A 21 5.30 2.06 -10.52
N GLY A 22 6.15 1.35 -9.79
CA GLY A 22 6.17 1.37 -8.33
C GLY A 22 6.52 2.75 -7.77
N LEU A 23 7.50 3.44 -8.36
CA LEU A 23 7.85 4.82 -7.99
C LEU A 23 6.74 5.81 -8.37
N PHE A 24 6.07 5.61 -9.50
CA PHE A 24 4.93 6.42 -9.96
C PHE A 24 3.71 6.27 -9.03
N LEU A 25 3.40 5.04 -8.59
CA LEU A 25 2.34 4.76 -7.61
C LEU A 25 2.60 5.38 -6.24
N VAL A 26 3.86 5.54 -5.84
CA VAL A 26 4.22 6.23 -4.58
C VAL A 26 3.96 7.74 -4.68
N ILE A 27 4.06 8.32 -5.88
CA ILE A 27 3.87 9.77 -6.11
C ILE A 27 2.37 10.16 -6.12
N GLU A 28 1.47 9.30 -6.62
CA GLU A 28 0.01 9.57 -6.59
C GLU A 28 -0.59 9.53 -5.16
N PHE A 29 0.07 8.86 -4.21
CA PHE A 29 -0.47 8.68 -2.86
C PHE A 29 -0.37 9.93 -1.96
N THR A 30 0.31 10.99 -2.40
CA THR A 30 0.47 12.24 -1.63
C THR A 30 -0.64 13.27 -1.85
N SER A 31 -1.51 13.09 -2.85
CA SER A 31 -2.64 14.01 -3.08
C SER A 31 -3.80 13.70 -2.13
N LYS A 32 -4.44 14.75 -1.59
CA LYS A 32 -5.69 14.63 -0.81
C LYS A 32 -6.95 14.71 -1.65
N GLU A 33 -6.84 14.87 -2.96
CA GLU A 33 -7.96 14.86 -3.89
C GLU A 33 -8.77 13.55 -3.78
N GLY A 34 -10.09 13.68 -3.86
CA GLY A 34 -11.06 12.59 -3.70
C GLY A 34 -11.32 12.15 -2.25
N LYS A 35 -10.66 12.71 -1.24
CA LYS A 35 -10.90 12.40 0.18
C LYS A 35 -11.86 13.40 0.82
N ALA A 36 -12.57 12.95 1.86
CA ALA A 36 -13.37 13.85 2.69
C ALA A 36 -12.46 14.86 3.40
N ALA A 37 -12.83 16.13 3.35
CA ALA A 37 -12.10 17.19 4.01
C ALA A 37 -12.18 17.03 5.54
N PRO A 38 -11.04 17.00 6.28
CA PRO A 38 -11.06 16.95 7.74
C PRO A 38 -11.90 18.07 8.33
N ASP A 39 -12.88 17.72 9.16
CA ASP A 39 -13.75 18.71 9.80
C ASP A 39 -12.95 19.51 10.84
N PHE A 40 -13.27 20.79 10.97
CA PHE A 40 -12.65 21.66 11.95
C PHE A 40 -13.63 22.69 12.47
N THR A 41 -13.30 23.26 13.62
CA THR A 41 -14.00 24.41 14.18
C THR A 41 -12.95 25.44 14.60
N LEU A 42 -12.99 26.61 13.97
CA LEU A 42 -12.11 27.73 14.26
C LEU A 42 -12.93 28.96 14.61
N THR A 43 -12.26 29.95 15.19
CA THR A 43 -12.81 31.28 15.44
C THR A 43 -12.28 32.23 14.38
N ASP A 44 -13.17 33.00 13.74
CA ASP A 44 -12.78 34.01 12.77
C ASP A 44 -12.21 35.27 13.45
N THR A 45 -11.69 36.21 12.65
CA THR A 45 -11.17 37.50 13.14
C THR A 45 -12.21 38.40 13.82
N TYR A 46 -13.50 38.09 13.72
CA TYR A 46 -14.59 38.82 14.36
C TYR A 46 -15.13 38.12 15.62
N GLY A 47 -14.56 36.97 15.99
CA GLY A 47 -15.00 36.17 17.13
C GLY A 47 -16.13 35.20 16.83
N ASN A 48 -16.55 35.06 15.56
CA ASN A 48 -17.57 34.08 15.17
C ASN A 48 -16.96 32.70 15.05
N ARG A 49 -17.70 31.69 15.48
CA ARG A 49 -17.34 30.29 15.27
C ARG A 49 -17.64 29.90 13.82
N ILE A 50 -16.67 29.33 13.14
CA ILE A 50 -16.83 28.70 11.83
C ILE A 50 -16.50 27.23 11.91
N LYS A 51 -17.44 26.41 11.44
CA LYS A 51 -17.30 24.97 11.33
C LYS A 51 -17.40 24.54 9.87
N LEU A 52 -16.46 23.73 9.39
CA LEU A 52 -16.44 23.29 8.00
C LEU A 52 -17.69 22.46 7.65
N SER A 53 -18.12 21.56 8.53
CA SER A 53 -19.32 20.75 8.31
C SER A 53 -20.59 21.57 8.08
N GLU A 54 -20.66 22.81 8.60
CA GLU A 54 -21.80 23.72 8.44
C GLU A 54 -21.81 24.43 7.08
N GLN A 55 -20.70 24.36 6.33
CA GLN A 55 -20.58 24.94 4.98
C GLN A 55 -21.00 23.96 3.87
N ARG A 56 -21.50 22.77 4.22
CA ARG A 56 -22.05 21.83 3.24
C ARG A 56 -23.17 22.47 2.41
N GLY A 57 -23.23 22.12 1.14
CA GLY A 57 -24.08 22.76 0.13
C GLY A 57 -23.40 23.93 -0.60
N LYS A 58 -22.26 24.43 -0.10
CA LYS A 58 -21.42 25.44 -0.77
C LYS A 58 -20.10 24.83 -1.20
N VAL A 59 -19.48 25.40 -2.24
CA VAL A 59 -18.08 25.12 -2.55
C VAL A 59 -17.21 25.91 -1.57
N VAL A 60 -16.23 25.26 -0.95
CA VAL A 60 -15.31 25.88 0.01
C VAL A 60 -13.92 25.95 -0.60
N LEU A 61 -13.32 27.14 -0.66
CA LEU A 61 -11.89 27.32 -0.93
C LEU A 61 -11.18 27.55 0.41
N LEU A 62 -10.30 26.64 0.79
CA LEU A 62 -9.42 26.81 1.95
C LEU A 62 -8.05 27.29 1.48
N ASP A 63 -7.55 28.33 2.13
CA ASP A 63 -6.23 28.92 1.92
C ASP A 63 -5.41 28.85 3.20
N PHE A 64 -4.34 28.06 3.22
CA PHE A 64 -3.41 27.99 4.34
C PHE A 64 -2.24 28.95 4.10
N MET A 65 -2.10 29.94 4.97
CA MET A 65 -1.22 31.09 4.77
C MET A 65 -0.55 31.56 6.07
N ALA A 66 0.31 32.59 5.97
CA ALA A 66 0.80 33.35 7.13
C ALA A 66 1.09 34.80 6.71
N ILE A 67 0.92 35.78 7.60
CA ILE A 67 1.08 37.21 7.23
C ILE A 67 2.51 37.58 6.79
N TYR A 68 3.51 36.82 7.22
CA TYR A 68 4.92 37.04 6.85
C TYR A 68 5.32 36.32 5.55
N CYS A 69 4.46 35.46 5.00
CA CYS A 69 4.74 34.66 3.81
C CYS A 69 4.63 35.54 2.55
N GLN A 70 5.75 35.81 1.90
CA GLN A 70 5.78 36.65 0.70
C GLN A 70 4.98 36.05 -0.48
N PRO A 71 5.11 34.74 -0.82
CA PRO A 71 4.30 34.15 -1.89
C PRO A 71 2.80 34.17 -1.58
N CYS A 72 2.42 34.05 -0.31
CA CYS A 72 1.02 34.15 0.11
C CYS A 72 0.46 35.57 -0.13
N LYS A 73 1.28 36.61 0.03
CA LYS A 73 0.87 38.00 -0.30
C LYS A 73 0.67 38.20 -1.80
N GLU A 74 1.48 37.56 -2.62
CA GLU A 74 1.35 37.60 -4.08
C GLU A 74 0.06 36.90 -4.54
N GLU A 75 -0.30 35.79 -3.89
CA GLU A 75 -1.53 35.03 -4.16
C GLU A 75 -2.83 35.76 -3.75
N MET A 76 -2.77 36.71 -2.81
CA MET A 76 -3.97 37.47 -2.39
C MET A 76 -4.63 38.21 -3.55
N GLY A 77 -3.87 38.64 -4.56
CA GLY A 77 -4.44 39.24 -5.78
C GLY A 77 -5.34 38.26 -6.52
N GLU A 78 -4.91 37.03 -6.68
CA GLU A 78 -5.65 35.97 -7.38
C GLU A 78 -6.89 35.55 -6.58
N LEU A 79 -6.78 35.44 -5.25
CA LEU A 79 -7.92 35.11 -4.39
C LEU A 79 -9.01 36.19 -4.40
N LYS A 80 -8.65 37.48 -4.51
CA LYS A 80 -9.62 38.57 -4.67
C LYS A 80 -10.45 38.42 -5.93
N GLU A 81 -9.80 38.08 -7.04
CA GLU A 81 -10.49 37.89 -8.32
C GLU A 81 -11.45 36.69 -8.27
N VAL A 82 -11.03 35.60 -7.62
CA VAL A 82 -11.91 34.45 -7.34
C VAL A 82 -13.09 34.87 -6.46
N TYR A 83 -12.84 35.56 -5.34
CA TYR A 83 -13.90 35.94 -4.39
C TYR A 83 -14.95 36.86 -5.01
N LYS A 84 -14.55 37.83 -5.84
CA LYS A 84 -15.48 38.73 -6.55
C LYS A 84 -16.38 38.01 -7.57
N ARG A 85 -15.97 36.83 -8.05
CA ARG A 85 -16.67 36.08 -9.09
C ARG A 85 -17.90 35.35 -8.55
N TYR A 86 -17.92 35.02 -7.26
CA TYR A 86 -18.90 34.11 -6.65
C TYR A 86 -19.69 34.76 -5.52
N ASN A 87 -20.93 34.30 -5.35
CA ASN A 87 -21.80 34.76 -4.26
C ASN A 87 -21.61 33.91 -3.00
N GLU A 88 -21.70 34.54 -1.83
CA GLU A 88 -21.54 33.90 -0.52
C GLU A 88 -22.58 32.81 -0.20
N SER A 89 -23.69 32.77 -0.95
CA SER A 89 -24.72 31.73 -0.84
C SER A 89 -24.27 30.38 -1.41
N GLU A 90 -23.36 30.37 -2.39
CA GLU A 90 -22.94 29.17 -3.12
C GLU A 90 -21.46 28.84 -2.94
N PHE A 91 -20.67 29.80 -2.47
CA PHE A 91 -19.22 29.72 -2.32
C PHE A 91 -18.78 30.38 -1.01
N ILE A 92 -17.73 29.85 -0.38
CA ILE A 92 -17.07 30.47 0.77
C ILE A 92 -15.55 30.30 0.66
N LEU A 93 -14.82 31.40 0.87
CA LEU A 93 -13.37 31.44 0.98
C LEU A 93 -12.98 31.61 2.44
N ILE A 94 -12.10 30.72 2.92
CA ILE A 94 -11.59 30.70 4.29
C ILE A 94 -10.06 30.68 4.23
N SER A 95 -9.43 31.78 4.64
CA SER A 95 -7.99 31.87 4.83
C SER A 95 -7.65 31.51 6.29
N ILE A 96 -6.79 30.52 6.49
CA ILE A 96 -6.36 30.01 7.79
C ILE A 96 -4.87 30.35 7.97
N SER A 97 -4.57 31.24 8.90
CA SER A 97 -3.18 31.49 9.29
C SER A 97 -2.65 30.31 10.09
N VAL A 98 -1.52 29.75 9.65
CA VAL A 98 -0.79 28.69 10.36
C VAL A 98 0.11 29.25 11.47
N ASP A 99 0.29 30.58 11.54
CA ASP A 99 1.04 31.25 12.61
C ASP A 99 0.11 31.58 13.79
N ARG A 100 0.37 30.92 14.91
CA ARG A 100 -0.40 31.06 16.17
C ARG A 100 -0.31 32.46 16.76
N ASN A 101 0.70 33.25 16.38
CA ASN A 101 0.91 34.60 16.90
C ASN A 101 0.14 35.68 16.12
N ASP A 102 -0.63 35.29 15.10
CA ASP A 102 -1.28 36.23 14.18
C ASP A 102 -2.62 36.80 14.68
N LEU A 103 -3.20 36.29 15.77
CA LEU A 103 -4.53 36.68 16.27
C LEU A 103 -4.80 38.19 16.28
N GLY A 104 -3.85 39.00 16.76
CA GLY A 104 -3.99 40.46 16.82
C GLY A 104 -3.56 41.22 15.54
N LYS A 105 -2.81 40.57 14.64
CA LYS A 105 -2.26 41.19 13.42
C LYS A 105 -3.08 40.85 12.18
N LEU A 106 -3.78 39.71 12.20
CA LEU A 106 -4.54 39.20 11.08
C LEU A 106 -5.71 40.11 10.71
N GLU A 107 -6.38 40.72 11.69
CA GLU A 107 -7.45 41.69 11.44
C GLU A 107 -6.94 42.93 10.66
N GLY A 108 -5.77 43.45 11.05
CA GLY A 108 -5.11 44.55 10.36
C GLY A 108 -4.67 44.16 8.95
N TYR A 109 -4.06 42.99 8.81
CA TYR A 109 -3.68 42.44 7.52
C TYR A 109 -4.87 42.28 6.58
N LYS A 110 -5.99 41.73 7.08
CA LYS A 110 -7.24 41.57 6.33
C LYS A 110 -7.74 42.92 5.79
N LYS A 111 -7.79 43.97 6.64
CA LYS A 111 -8.26 45.31 6.23
C LYS A 111 -7.45 45.93 5.10
N GLU A 112 -6.16 45.61 5.02
CA GLU A 112 -5.25 46.15 4.01
C GLU A 112 -5.18 45.28 2.75
N ASN A 113 -5.23 43.95 2.91
CA ASN A 113 -4.84 43.01 1.87
C ASN A 113 -5.96 42.11 1.36
N ALA A 114 -7.12 42.06 2.03
CA ALA A 114 -8.24 41.18 1.65
C ALA A 114 -9.57 41.93 1.63
N ASP A 115 -10.60 41.29 1.05
CA ASP A 115 -11.99 41.76 1.13
C ASP A 115 -12.66 41.17 2.40
N ASN A 116 -13.99 41.09 2.40
CA ASN A 116 -14.76 40.67 3.58
C ASN A 116 -14.76 39.14 3.85
N TRP A 117 -14.05 38.32 3.07
CA TRP A 117 -14.04 36.87 3.28
C TRP A 117 -13.44 36.43 4.61
N THR A 118 -13.61 35.16 4.95
CA THR A 118 -13.30 34.66 6.29
C THR A 118 -11.79 34.51 6.50
N PHE A 119 -11.30 35.00 7.64
CA PHE A 119 -9.95 34.74 8.13
C PHE A 119 -10.01 34.09 9.51
N CYS A 120 -9.24 33.02 9.71
CA CYS A 120 -9.12 32.29 10.96
C CYS A 120 -7.65 32.10 11.33
N VAL A 121 -7.37 31.84 12.61
CA VAL A 121 -6.05 31.41 13.08
C VAL A 121 -6.13 29.98 13.58
N ASP A 122 -5.21 29.13 13.14
CA ASP A 122 -5.05 27.78 13.70
C ASP A 122 -4.20 27.81 14.97
N GLU A 123 -4.79 28.30 16.07
CA GLU A 123 -4.12 28.52 17.35
C GLU A 123 -3.41 27.27 17.91
N THR A 124 -3.95 26.09 17.61
CA THR A 124 -3.45 24.82 18.13
C THR A 124 -2.52 24.10 17.15
N GLY A 125 -2.55 24.46 15.86
CA GLY A 125 -1.90 23.73 14.78
C GLY A 125 -2.64 22.44 14.38
N SER A 126 -3.82 22.17 14.96
CA SER A 126 -4.54 20.91 14.74
C SER A 126 -5.15 20.85 13.34
N VAL A 127 -5.64 21.98 12.82
CA VAL A 127 -6.21 22.04 11.47
C VAL A 127 -5.11 21.85 10.44
N SER A 128 -4.01 22.59 10.56
CA SER A 128 -2.84 22.47 9.68
C SER A 128 -2.27 21.03 9.70
N SER A 129 -2.20 20.40 10.87
CA SER A 129 -1.75 19.00 11.00
C SER A 129 -2.71 18.02 10.33
N SER A 130 -4.03 18.13 10.57
CA SER A 130 -5.03 17.26 9.92
C SER A 130 -5.07 17.43 8.40
N TYR A 131 -4.80 18.64 7.90
CA TYR A 131 -4.65 18.93 6.48
C TYR A 131 -3.24 18.63 5.93
N GLY A 132 -2.29 18.19 6.77
CA GLY A 132 -0.96 17.76 6.34
C GLY A 132 -0.11 18.90 5.79
N ILE A 133 -0.33 20.11 6.28
CA ILE A 133 0.32 21.34 5.80
C ILE A 133 1.78 21.34 6.26
N THR A 134 2.69 21.20 5.29
CA THR A 134 4.15 21.27 5.50
C THR A 134 4.79 22.49 4.84
N SER A 135 4.06 23.15 3.94
CA SER A 135 4.48 24.32 3.19
C SER A 135 3.27 25.23 2.91
N ILE A 136 3.51 26.54 2.83
CA ILE A 136 2.53 27.57 2.50
C ILE A 136 3.04 28.43 1.32
N PRO A 137 2.14 28.99 0.49
CA PRO A 137 0.69 28.81 0.52
C PRO A 137 0.25 27.41 0.10
N ARG A 138 -0.90 26.97 0.58
CA ARG A 138 -1.52 25.71 0.15
C ARG A 138 -3.04 25.87 0.08
N LEU A 139 -3.63 25.48 -1.03
CA LEU A 139 -5.03 25.69 -1.36
C LEU A 139 -5.77 24.37 -1.51
N PHE A 140 -7.00 24.33 -1.01
CA PHE A 140 -7.91 23.21 -1.21
C PHE A 140 -9.25 23.69 -1.74
N VAL A 141 -9.73 23.11 -2.84
CA VAL A 141 -11.12 23.28 -3.30
C VAL A 141 -11.93 22.10 -2.82
N ILE A 142 -12.98 22.37 -2.05
CA ILE A 142 -13.88 21.38 -1.47
C ILE A 142 -15.26 21.57 -2.08
N ASP A 143 -15.86 20.48 -2.57
CA ASP A 143 -17.19 20.51 -3.16
C ASP A 143 -18.32 20.65 -2.11
N LYS A 144 -19.56 20.74 -2.62
CA LYS A 144 -20.78 20.87 -1.80
C LYS A 144 -21.02 19.71 -0.84
N ASN A 145 -20.39 18.55 -1.07
CA ASN A 145 -20.52 17.35 -0.23
C ASN A 145 -19.42 17.26 0.85
N GLY A 146 -18.43 18.14 0.81
CA GLY A 146 -17.28 18.12 1.71
C GLY A 146 -16.12 17.25 1.23
N ILE A 147 -16.02 16.98 -0.08
CA ILE A 147 -14.90 16.24 -0.68
C ILE A 147 -13.89 17.21 -1.30
N ILE A 148 -12.60 16.97 -1.06
CA ILE A 148 -11.51 17.73 -1.65
C ILE A 148 -11.43 17.36 -3.14
N GLN A 149 -11.68 18.33 -4.02
CA GLN A 149 -11.58 18.19 -5.47
C GLN A 149 -10.24 18.67 -6.02
N PHE A 150 -9.53 19.51 -5.27
CA PHE A 150 -8.23 20.06 -5.68
C PHE A 150 -7.35 20.30 -4.45
N ASP A 151 -6.07 19.93 -4.54
CA ASP A 151 -5.03 20.18 -3.52
C ASP A 151 -3.76 20.72 -4.19
N HIS A 152 -3.46 22.00 -3.96
CA HIS A 152 -2.34 22.67 -4.63
C HIS A 152 -1.42 23.36 -3.64
N THR A 153 -0.12 23.19 -3.84
CA THR A 153 0.94 23.82 -3.03
C THR A 153 1.68 24.86 -3.84
N GLY A 154 1.85 26.05 -3.27
CA GLY A 154 2.47 27.20 -3.93
C GLY A 154 1.45 28.11 -4.61
N THR A 155 1.94 29.20 -5.20
CA THR A 155 1.10 30.22 -5.86
C THR A 155 0.40 29.66 -7.09
N ILE A 156 -0.83 30.08 -7.33
CA ILE A 156 -1.63 29.67 -8.50
C ILE A 156 -2.41 30.85 -9.10
N ASP A 157 -2.60 30.80 -10.41
CA ASP A 157 -3.39 31.80 -11.15
C ASP A 157 -4.90 31.62 -10.91
N SER A 158 -5.62 32.74 -10.78
CA SER A 158 -7.07 32.77 -10.55
C SER A 158 -7.86 32.04 -11.63
N SER A 159 -7.40 32.02 -12.89
CA SER A 159 -8.08 31.30 -13.98
C SER A 159 -8.13 29.79 -13.72
N ILE A 160 -7.06 29.23 -13.16
CA ILE A 160 -7.00 27.80 -12.81
C ILE A 160 -7.93 27.54 -11.62
N LEU A 161 -7.86 28.37 -10.57
CA LEU A 161 -8.75 28.25 -9.41
C LEU A 161 -10.23 28.33 -9.77
N ILE A 162 -10.60 29.30 -10.61
CA ILE A 162 -11.97 29.43 -11.14
C ILE A 162 -12.38 28.15 -11.86
N SER A 163 -11.50 27.58 -12.70
CA SER A 163 -11.80 26.34 -13.40
C SER A 163 -12.06 25.15 -12.46
N GLU A 164 -11.29 25.02 -11.37
CA GLU A 164 -11.46 23.96 -10.38
C GLU A 164 -12.69 24.19 -9.49
N ILE A 165 -13.00 25.45 -9.13
CA ILE A 165 -14.22 25.80 -8.41
C ILE A 165 -15.46 25.51 -9.27
N GLU A 166 -15.43 25.81 -10.57
CA GLU A 166 -16.52 25.46 -11.49
C GLU A 166 -16.74 23.96 -11.58
N LYS A 167 -15.66 23.16 -11.64
CA LYS A 167 -15.75 21.69 -11.57
C LYS A 167 -16.40 21.24 -10.26
N ALA A 168 -15.93 21.75 -9.12
CA ALA A 168 -16.48 21.44 -7.80
C ALA A 168 -17.94 21.89 -7.64
N ARG A 169 -18.35 22.99 -8.29
CA ARG A 169 -19.72 23.50 -8.27
C ARG A 169 -20.69 22.68 -9.11
N ASN A 170 -20.24 22.29 -10.30
CA ASN A 170 -20.99 21.48 -11.25
C ASN A 170 -20.99 19.99 -10.88
N THR A 171 -20.29 19.63 -9.80
CA THR A 171 -20.44 18.35 -9.10
C THR A 171 -21.80 18.32 -8.38
N THR A 172 -22.90 18.29 -9.16
CA THR A 172 -24.25 17.94 -8.72
C THR A 172 -24.68 16.74 -9.56
N SER A 173 -24.64 15.55 -8.97
CA SER A 173 -25.14 14.29 -9.55
C SER A 173 -24.75 14.06 -11.02
N SER A 174 -23.48 14.32 -11.35
CA SER A 174 -22.85 14.04 -12.64
C SER A 174 -21.43 13.51 -12.41
N SER A 175 -21.32 12.43 -11.64
CA SER A 175 -21.09 11.12 -12.23
C SER A 175 -20.08 10.93 -13.38
N GLU A 176 -19.08 11.79 -13.59
CA GLU A 176 -17.92 11.43 -14.43
C GLU A 176 -16.73 10.87 -13.64
N ASN A 177 -16.92 10.64 -12.33
CA ASN A 177 -16.22 9.61 -11.56
C ASN A 177 -17.21 8.77 -10.74
N GLU A 178 -18.44 8.61 -11.26
CA GLU A 178 -19.29 7.46 -10.93
C GLU A 178 -18.96 6.33 -11.91
N GLN A 179 -17.75 5.81 -11.79
CA GLN A 179 -17.72 4.38 -11.67
C GLN A 179 -17.80 4.05 -10.16
N ASP A 180 -19.07 3.82 -9.77
CA ASP A 180 -19.41 2.46 -9.41
C ASP A 180 -19.29 2.13 -7.87
N MET A 181 -19.36 3.08 -6.93
CA MET A 181 -19.14 2.84 -5.46
C MET A 181 -20.35 2.33 -4.61
N SER A 182 -21.19 1.41 -5.11
CA SER A 182 -22.04 0.56 -4.23
C SER A 182 -22.02 -0.90 -4.67
N SER A 183 -21.88 -1.18 -5.97
CA SER A 183 -21.54 -2.51 -6.49
C SER A 183 -20.04 -2.72 -6.77
N ASN A 184 -19.24 -1.65 -6.77
CA ASN A 184 -17.84 -1.66 -7.20
C ASN A 184 -16.87 -0.98 -6.23
N SER A 185 -17.35 -0.54 -5.07
CA SER A 185 -16.50 -0.45 -3.87
C SER A 185 -15.82 -1.79 -3.62
N ASN A 186 -16.58 -2.88 -3.80
CA ASN A 186 -16.07 -4.25 -3.76
C ASN A 186 -15.07 -4.52 -4.89
N ILE A 187 -15.31 -4.11 -6.13
CA ILE A 187 -14.39 -4.38 -7.25
C ILE A 187 -13.05 -3.63 -7.08
N ILE A 188 -13.06 -2.38 -6.65
CA ILE A 188 -11.84 -1.61 -6.38
C ILE A 188 -11.12 -2.18 -5.15
N LEU A 189 -11.87 -2.48 -4.08
CA LEU A 189 -11.31 -3.14 -2.91
C LEU A 189 -10.68 -4.49 -3.29
N PHE A 190 -11.35 -5.28 -4.13
CA PHE A 190 -10.85 -6.57 -4.60
C PHE A 190 -9.65 -6.40 -5.53
N SER A 191 -9.64 -5.44 -6.45
CA SER A 191 -8.51 -5.20 -7.35
C SER A 191 -7.27 -4.69 -6.61
N MET A 192 -7.45 -3.75 -5.67
CA MET A 192 -6.39 -3.28 -4.77
C MET A 192 -5.91 -4.41 -3.87
N THR A 193 -6.82 -5.19 -3.28
CA THR A 193 -6.47 -6.35 -2.43
C THR A 193 -5.70 -7.40 -3.22
N PHE A 194 -6.09 -7.66 -4.47
CA PHE A 194 -5.39 -8.55 -5.38
C PHE A 194 -3.98 -8.03 -5.66
N ALA A 195 -3.84 -6.73 -5.94
CA ALA A 195 -2.55 -6.08 -6.17
C ALA A 195 -1.64 -6.13 -4.93
N ILE A 196 -2.18 -5.84 -3.74
CA ILE A 196 -1.45 -5.96 -2.47
C ILE A 196 -1.02 -7.42 -2.24
N GLY A 197 -1.88 -8.39 -2.57
CA GLY A 197 -1.54 -9.82 -2.52
C GLY A 197 -0.38 -10.20 -3.45
N MET A 198 -0.37 -9.67 -4.68
CA MET A 198 0.74 -9.86 -5.61
C MET A 198 2.04 -9.22 -5.10
N MET A 199 1.96 -8.01 -4.55
CA MET A 199 3.12 -7.26 -4.05
C MET A 199 3.70 -7.87 -2.78
N SER A 200 2.84 -8.46 -1.94
CA SER A 200 3.23 -9.17 -0.71
C SER A 200 4.16 -10.36 -0.98
N PHE A 201 4.08 -10.99 -2.16
CA PHE A 201 5.02 -12.03 -2.56
C PHE A 201 6.47 -11.53 -2.59
N PHE A 202 6.69 -10.28 -3.01
CA PHE A 202 8.01 -9.64 -3.07
C PHE A 202 8.41 -8.94 -1.76
N SER A 203 7.68 -9.18 -0.67
CA SER A 203 8.00 -8.60 0.63
C SER A 203 9.39 -9.06 1.11
N PRO A 204 10.22 -8.16 1.69
CA PRO A 204 11.56 -8.48 2.19
C PRO A 204 11.58 -9.67 3.17
N CYS A 205 10.46 -9.95 3.83
CA CYS A 205 10.30 -11.03 4.82
C CYS A 205 10.21 -12.44 4.20
N ASN A 206 9.91 -12.55 2.90
CA ASN A 206 9.72 -13.84 2.21
C ASN A 206 10.99 -14.37 1.53
N PHE A 207 12.00 -13.52 1.31
CA PHE A 207 13.25 -13.89 0.63
C PHE A 207 14.07 -15.00 1.30
N PRO A 208 14.13 -15.12 2.65
CA PRO A 208 14.88 -16.20 3.30
C PRO A 208 14.41 -17.62 2.96
N MET A 209 13.14 -17.77 2.56
CA MET A 209 12.53 -19.07 2.21
C MET A 209 12.77 -19.48 0.76
N LEU A 210 13.13 -18.53 -0.11
CA LEU A 210 13.31 -18.76 -1.54
C LEU A 210 14.37 -19.85 -1.85
N PRO A 211 15.54 -19.88 -1.17
CA PRO A 211 16.56 -20.91 -1.42
C PRO A 211 16.06 -22.32 -1.04
N SER A 212 15.32 -22.45 0.06
CA SER A 212 14.73 -23.73 0.47
C SER A 212 13.72 -24.24 -0.56
N TYR A 213 12.94 -23.34 -1.17
CA TYR A 213 11.99 -23.67 -2.22
C TYR A 213 12.69 -24.22 -3.47
N ILE A 214 13.78 -23.57 -3.90
CA ILE A 214 14.56 -23.96 -5.07
C ILE A 214 15.25 -25.31 -4.86
N THR A 215 15.93 -25.50 -3.73
CA THR A 215 16.62 -26.77 -3.44
C THR A 215 15.63 -27.93 -3.34
N TYR A 216 14.46 -27.70 -2.75
CA TYR A 216 13.41 -28.71 -2.66
C TYR A 216 12.79 -29.05 -4.03
N TYR A 217 12.58 -28.05 -4.90
CA TYR A 217 12.13 -28.27 -6.29
C TYR A 217 13.17 -29.05 -7.10
N LEU A 218 14.46 -28.71 -6.96
CA LEU A 218 15.57 -29.37 -7.65
C LEU A 218 15.78 -30.81 -7.17
N SER A 219 15.70 -31.09 -5.86
CA SER A 219 15.78 -32.46 -5.32
C SER A 219 14.64 -33.39 -5.77
N ARG A 220 13.59 -32.84 -6.39
CA ARG A 220 12.46 -33.61 -6.89
C ARG A 220 12.51 -33.87 -8.40
N ASP A 221 13.21 -33.04 -9.17
CA ASP A 221 13.38 -33.26 -10.62
C ASP A 221 14.29 -34.47 -10.89
N GLU A 222 15.26 -34.74 -10.00
CA GLU A 222 16.10 -35.95 -10.06
C GLU A 222 15.33 -37.24 -9.72
N ASN A 223 14.24 -37.16 -8.96
CA ASN A 223 13.56 -38.32 -8.37
C ASN A 223 12.36 -38.84 -9.17
N ASN A 224 12.02 -38.20 -10.30
CA ASN A 224 10.81 -38.50 -11.09
C ASN A 224 11.10 -38.61 -12.61
N SER A 225 12.38 -38.69 -12.96
CA SER A 225 12.87 -38.92 -14.32
C SER A 225 12.75 -40.37 -14.79
N GLU A 226 12.32 -41.30 -13.94
CA GLU A 226 11.89 -42.65 -14.34
C GLU A 226 10.41 -42.66 -14.77
N CYS A 227 10.12 -42.06 -15.93
CA CYS A 227 8.87 -42.37 -16.63
C CYS A 227 9.06 -43.63 -17.49
N GLU A 228 8.74 -44.78 -16.90
CA GLU A 228 8.70 -46.12 -17.53
C GLU A 228 7.73 -46.17 -18.75
N ASN A 229 6.84 -45.19 -18.89
CA ASN A 229 5.85 -45.09 -19.97
C ASN A 229 6.21 -44.12 -21.13
N CYS A 230 7.42 -43.57 -21.18
CA CYS A 230 7.85 -42.70 -22.29
C CYS A 230 8.30 -43.45 -23.58
N LYS A 231 8.00 -44.76 -23.69
CA LYS A 231 8.40 -45.58 -24.85
C LYS A 231 7.55 -45.43 -26.12
N LYS A 232 6.49 -44.61 -26.14
CA LYS A 232 5.49 -44.62 -27.24
C LYS A 232 5.30 -43.33 -28.06
N SER A 233 6.23 -42.37 -28.06
CA SER A 233 6.13 -41.17 -28.90
C SER A 233 7.46 -40.86 -29.59
N GLU A 234 7.49 -40.97 -30.91
CA GLU A 234 8.68 -40.89 -31.77
C GLU A 234 9.08 -39.46 -32.17
N ASN A 235 8.28 -38.43 -31.90
CA ASN A 235 8.62 -37.05 -32.27
C ASN A 235 9.21 -36.22 -31.11
N LYS A 236 10.35 -35.56 -31.38
CA LYS A 236 11.11 -34.72 -30.43
C LYS A 236 10.36 -33.43 -30.04
N GLU A 237 9.52 -32.90 -30.92
CA GLU A 237 8.73 -31.67 -30.66
C GLU A 237 7.51 -31.96 -29.76
N ASP A 238 6.76 -33.03 -30.02
CA ASP A 238 5.63 -33.47 -29.18
C ASP A 238 6.05 -33.85 -27.76
N LYS A 239 7.24 -34.47 -27.62
CA LYS A 239 7.86 -34.76 -26.31
C LYS A 239 8.13 -33.49 -25.51
N LYS A 240 8.53 -32.40 -26.16
CA LYS A 240 8.83 -31.13 -25.50
C LYS A 240 7.55 -30.41 -25.05
N GLU A 241 6.51 -30.44 -25.88
CA GLU A 241 5.22 -29.84 -25.56
C GLU A 241 4.48 -30.60 -24.44
N GLN A 242 4.49 -31.94 -24.46
CA GLN A 242 3.91 -32.76 -23.37
C GLN A 242 4.66 -32.63 -22.05
N LYS A 243 6.00 -32.51 -22.09
CA LYS A 243 6.82 -32.28 -20.89
C LYS A 243 6.52 -30.91 -20.28
N LEU A 244 6.30 -29.88 -21.12
CA LEU A 244 5.91 -28.53 -20.68
C LEU A 244 4.50 -28.48 -20.09
N LYS A 245 3.52 -29.14 -20.73
CA LYS A 245 2.13 -29.25 -20.23
C LYS A 245 2.05 -30.01 -18.91
N ARG A 246 2.80 -31.12 -18.74
CA ARG A 246 2.84 -31.87 -17.48
C ARG A 246 3.61 -31.16 -16.37
N ALA A 247 4.69 -30.44 -16.69
CA ALA A 247 5.41 -29.61 -15.72
C ALA A 247 4.53 -28.45 -15.21
N GLY A 248 3.81 -27.78 -16.12
CA GLY A 248 2.85 -26.72 -15.78
C GLY A 248 1.69 -27.22 -14.92
N LEU A 249 1.05 -28.33 -15.32
CA LEU A 249 -0.08 -28.92 -14.58
C LEU A 249 0.32 -29.41 -13.17
N ARG A 250 1.52 -29.98 -13.05
CA ARG A 250 2.09 -30.37 -11.76
C ARG A 250 2.41 -29.14 -10.92
N GLY A 251 3.08 -28.12 -11.47
CA GLY A 251 3.36 -26.86 -10.78
C GLY A 251 2.10 -26.18 -10.24
N ALA A 252 1.00 -26.18 -11.02
CA ALA A 252 -0.30 -25.68 -10.57
C ALA A 252 -0.87 -26.50 -9.39
N ALA A 253 -0.81 -27.84 -9.45
CA ALA A 253 -1.29 -28.69 -8.36
C ALA A 253 -0.51 -28.49 -7.05
N PHE A 254 0.82 -28.28 -7.12
CA PHE A 254 1.63 -27.98 -5.93
C PHE A 254 1.34 -26.57 -5.40
N GLY A 255 1.17 -25.58 -6.28
CA GLY A 255 0.75 -24.23 -5.92
C GLY A 255 -0.57 -24.21 -5.14
N SER A 256 -1.54 -25.03 -5.55
CA SER A 256 -2.84 -25.16 -4.86
C SER A 256 -2.71 -25.72 -3.44
N VAL A 257 -1.85 -26.72 -3.22
CA VAL A 257 -1.63 -27.30 -1.88
C VAL A 257 -0.92 -26.31 -0.96
N THR A 258 0.04 -25.55 -1.47
CA THR A 258 0.69 -24.48 -0.68
C THR A 258 -0.27 -23.34 -0.35
N ALA A 259 -1.16 -22.97 -1.29
CA ALA A 259 -2.18 -21.96 -1.03
C ALA A 259 -3.12 -22.37 0.11
N LEU A 260 -3.52 -23.65 0.19
CA LEU A 260 -4.35 -24.17 1.29
C LEU A 260 -3.69 -23.99 2.67
N GLY A 261 -2.36 -24.14 2.76
CA GLY A 261 -1.62 -23.88 4.00
C GLY A 261 -1.66 -22.41 4.42
N PHE A 262 -1.53 -21.49 3.46
CA PHE A 262 -1.63 -20.05 3.68
C PHE A 262 -3.05 -19.65 4.13
N PHE A 263 -4.06 -20.18 3.43
CA PHE A 263 -5.46 -20.01 3.80
C PHE A 263 -5.72 -20.46 5.24
N ALA A 264 -5.21 -21.61 5.66
CA ALA A 264 -5.41 -22.14 7.00
C ALA A 264 -4.85 -21.21 8.11
N VAL A 265 -3.65 -20.64 7.93
CA VAL A 265 -3.03 -19.75 8.92
C VAL A 265 -3.80 -18.43 9.05
N PHE A 266 -4.10 -17.78 7.92
CA PHE A 266 -4.79 -16.50 7.96
C PHE A 266 -6.23 -16.63 8.45
N LEU A 267 -6.89 -17.76 8.20
CA LEU A 267 -8.22 -18.04 8.71
C LEU A 267 -8.18 -18.32 10.23
N ALA A 268 -7.15 -19.04 10.71
CA ALA A 268 -6.91 -19.26 12.13
C ALA A 268 -6.56 -17.96 12.89
N LEU A 269 -5.85 -17.01 12.27
CA LEU A 269 -5.52 -15.72 12.87
C LEU A 269 -6.67 -14.70 12.72
N GLY A 270 -7.34 -14.68 11.57
CA GLY A 270 -8.35 -13.69 11.23
C GLY A 270 -9.68 -13.87 11.96
N ILE A 271 -10.14 -15.11 12.21
CA ILE A 271 -11.40 -15.35 12.93
C ILE A 271 -11.38 -14.80 14.36
N PRO A 272 -10.35 -15.10 15.20
CA PRO A 272 -10.27 -14.56 16.54
C PRO A 272 -10.19 -13.03 16.56
N ILE A 273 -9.42 -12.44 15.64
CA ILE A 273 -9.25 -10.98 15.52
C ILE A 273 -10.59 -10.31 15.18
N SER A 274 -11.38 -10.90 14.27
CA SER A 274 -12.69 -10.39 13.85
C SER A 274 -13.74 -10.41 14.99
N LEU A 275 -13.64 -11.37 15.91
CA LEU A 275 -14.56 -11.50 17.04
C LEU A 275 -14.16 -10.65 18.26
N ALA A 276 -12.88 -10.29 18.40
CA ALA A 276 -12.35 -9.59 19.57
C ALA A 276 -12.26 -8.07 19.36
N SER A 277 -13.41 -7.38 19.38
CA SER A 277 -13.48 -5.94 19.02
C SER A 277 -13.09 -4.95 20.14
N THR A 278 -13.03 -5.34 21.42
CA THR A 278 -12.86 -4.35 22.52
C THR A 278 -11.72 -4.57 23.51
N GLU A 279 -11.18 -5.79 23.67
CA GLU A 279 -10.13 -6.06 24.68
C GLU A 279 -8.73 -6.28 24.09
N ILE A 280 -8.62 -6.42 22.77
CA ILE A 280 -7.38 -6.84 22.13
C ILE A 280 -6.41 -5.67 21.88
N MET A 281 -6.92 -4.43 21.91
CA MET A 281 -6.11 -3.21 21.68
C MET A 281 -5.01 -2.98 22.73
N ASN A 282 -5.15 -3.56 23.93
CA ASN A 282 -4.09 -3.51 24.94
C ASN A 282 -2.92 -4.47 24.66
N TYR A 283 -3.11 -5.52 23.86
CA TYR A 283 -2.08 -6.54 23.59
C TYR A 283 -1.32 -6.34 22.27
N LEU A 284 -1.94 -5.68 21.27
CA LEU A 284 -1.30 -5.40 19.97
C LEU A 284 0.09 -4.73 20.09
N PRO A 285 0.32 -3.73 20.96
CA PRO A 285 1.61 -3.05 21.05
C PRO A 285 2.74 -3.94 21.56
N TRP A 286 2.43 -4.96 22.37
CA TRP A 286 3.43 -5.88 22.87
C TRP A 286 3.81 -6.92 21.81
N LEU A 287 2.83 -7.32 21.00
CA LEU A 287 3.01 -8.25 19.88
C LEU A 287 3.93 -7.66 18.80
N THR A 288 3.77 -6.37 18.46
CA THR A 288 4.65 -5.71 17.48
C THR A 288 6.10 -5.65 17.95
N ILE A 289 6.35 -5.42 19.24
CA ILE A 289 7.70 -5.43 19.81
C ILE A 289 8.33 -6.82 19.72
N VAL A 290 7.60 -7.87 20.12
CA VAL A 290 8.09 -9.25 20.05
C VAL A 290 8.44 -9.63 18.61
N VAL A 291 7.59 -9.25 17.65
CA VAL A 291 7.84 -9.49 16.22
C VAL A 291 9.05 -8.70 15.74
N GLY A 292 9.14 -7.40 16.03
CA GLY A 292 10.27 -6.54 15.63
C GLY A 292 11.62 -7.06 16.15
N VAL A 293 11.68 -7.44 17.44
CA VAL A 293 12.87 -8.04 18.04
C VAL A 293 13.21 -9.39 17.39
N SER A 294 12.21 -10.24 17.13
CA SER A 294 12.43 -11.52 16.46
C SER A 294 13.00 -11.35 15.04
N LEU A 295 12.53 -10.34 14.28
CA LEU A 295 13.05 -10.01 12.94
C LEU A 295 14.49 -9.52 13.02
N ILE A 296 14.84 -8.68 14.00
CA ILE A 296 16.23 -8.23 14.21
C ILE A 296 17.14 -9.42 14.53
N ILE A 297 16.70 -10.34 15.39
CA ILE A 297 17.47 -11.55 15.73
C ILE A 297 17.69 -12.42 14.50
N VAL A 298 16.63 -12.74 13.75
CA VAL A 298 16.72 -13.57 12.53
C VAL A 298 17.58 -12.90 11.46
N GLY A 299 17.39 -11.60 11.23
CA GLY A 299 18.20 -10.83 10.28
C GLY A 299 19.68 -10.80 10.67
N SER A 300 19.98 -10.64 11.97
CA SER A 300 21.34 -10.65 12.50
C SER A 300 22.00 -12.03 12.38
N LEU A 301 21.25 -13.11 12.65
CA LEU A 301 21.72 -14.48 12.45
C LEU A 301 22.00 -14.78 10.97
N MET A 302 21.16 -14.29 10.04
CA MET A 302 21.39 -14.41 8.61
C MET A 302 22.64 -13.64 8.15
N LEU A 303 22.92 -12.47 8.75
CA LEU A 303 24.08 -11.64 8.41
C LEU A 303 25.39 -12.25 8.94
N ALA A 304 25.33 -12.89 10.11
CA ALA A 304 26.47 -13.55 10.73
C ALA A 304 26.84 -14.90 10.08
N ASP A 305 26.07 -15.36 9.09
CA ASP A 305 26.19 -16.67 8.43
C ASP A 305 26.34 -17.84 9.42
N VAL A 306 25.77 -17.66 10.62
CA VAL A 306 25.78 -18.68 11.67
C VAL A 306 24.84 -19.77 11.20
N ASN A 307 25.43 -20.83 10.64
CA ASN A 307 24.73 -22.08 10.42
C ASN A 307 24.40 -22.66 11.80
N LEU A 308 23.31 -22.20 12.40
CA LEU A 308 22.67 -22.87 13.53
C LEU A 308 22.18 -24.21 12.98
N SER A 309 23.08 -25.18 12.98
CA SER A 309 22.75 -26.59 12.84
C SER A 309 22.05 -26.99 14.12
N ILE A 310 20.83 -26.46 14.32
CA ILE A 310 19.90 -27.03 15.25
C ILE A 310 19.51 -28.34 14.59
N SER A 311 20.22 -29.39 14.98
CA SER A 311 19.93 -30.76 14.62
C SER A 311 18.64 -31.16 15.34
N VAL A 312 17.52 -30.58 14.93
CA VAL A 312 16.21 -31.02 15.38
C VAL A 312 16.04 -32.41 14.77
N PRO A 313 15.84 -33.47 15.57
CA PRO A 313 15.47 -34.78 15.05
C PRO A 313 14.01 -34.74 14.58
N VAL A 314 13.71 -33.87 13.61
CA VAL A 314 12.47 -33.96 12.86
C VAL A 314 12.63 -35.19 12.00
N LYS A 315 11.99 -36.27 12.41
CA LYS A 315 11.79 -37.46 11.58
C LYS A 315 10.90 -37.02 10.42
N ALA A 316 11.50 -36.37 9.41
CA ALA A 316 10.80 -35.85 8.26
C ALA A 316 10.04 -37.04 7.64
N PRO A 317 8.71 -36.94 7.47
CA PRO A 317 7.96 -38.03 6.88
C PRO A 317 8.46 -38.23 5.45
N MET A 318 9.29 -39.25 5.24
CA MET A 318 9.92 -39.57 3.94
C MET A 318 8.91 -40.03 2.87
N LYS A 319 7.61 -40.03 3.16
CA LYS A 319 6.59 -40.18 2.12
C LYS A 319 6.41 -38.84 1.41
N LYS A 320 7.07 -38.73 0.24
CA LYS A 320 6.86 -37.75 -0.84
C LYS A 320 5.35 -37.51 -1.05
N SER A 321 4.75 -36.58 -0.32
CA SER A 321 3.29 -36.40 -0.32
C SER A 321 2.92 -34.94 -0.08
N ALA A 322 1.70 -34.58 -0.46
CA ALA A 322 1.11 -33.25 -0.33
C ALA A 322 1.30 -32.61 1.08
N LEU A 323 1.48 -33.43 2.11
CA LEU A 323 1.74 -33.00 3.49
C LEU A 323 3.00 -32.14 3.65
N SER A 324 4.12 -32.47 3.00
CA SER A 324 5.35 -31.67 3.12
C SER A 324 5.19 -30.29 2.49
N PHE A 325 4.39 -30.20 1.42
CA PHE A 325 4.05 -28.94 0.76
C PHE A 325 3.11 -28.10 1.62
N PHE A 326 2.16 -28.73 2.31
CA PHE A 326 1.30 -28.07 3.26
C PHE A 326 2.08 -27.47 4.43
N ILE A 327 3.01 -28.23 5.02
CA ILE A 327 3.88 -27.76 6.12
C ILE A 327 4.78 -26.61 5.66
N PHE A 328 5.33 -26.68 4.44
CA PHE A 328 6.10 -25.57 3.87
C PHE A 328 5.25 -24.32 3.67
N GLY A 329 4.03 -24.46 3.13
CA GLY A 329 3.07 -23.36 3.02
C GLY A 329 2.70 -22.75 4.38
N LEU A 330 2.58 -23.58 5.43
CA LEU A 330 2.34 -23.13 6.81
C LEU A 330 3.51 -22.28 7.34
N GLY A 331 4.75 -22.74 7.15
CA GLY A 331 5.94 -22.00 7.57
C GLY A 331 6.12 -20.68 6.82
N TYR A 332 5.83 -20.69 5.52
CA TYR A 332 5.84 -19.48 4.69
C TYR A 332 4.78 -18.47 5.12
N ALA A 333 3.55 -18.93 5.43
CA ALA A 333 2.48 -18.08 5.91
C ALA A 333 2.81 -17.46 7.27
N LEU A 334 3.33 -18.25 8.22
CA LEU A 334 3.77 -17.74 9.53
C LEU A 334 4.87 -16.68 9.39
N ALA A 335 5.86 -16.88 8.52
CA ALA A 335 6.89 -15.88 8.26
C ALA A 335 6.30 -14.60 7.63
N SER A 336 5.41 -14.76 6.65
CA SER A 336 4.77 -13.64 5.95
C SER A 336 3.83 -12.84 6.85
N THR A 337 3.17 -13.48 7.83
CA THR A 337 2.23 -12.80 8.72
C THR A 337 2.91 -11.67 9.49
N GLY A 338 4.18 -11.80 9.92
CA GLY A 338 4.84 -10.75 10.71
C GLY A 338 4.83 -9.36 10.04
N CYS A 339 5.05 -9.31 8.73
CA CYS A 339 5.16 -8.04 7.99
C CYS A 339 3.87 -7.64 7.27
N VAL A 340 3.01 -8.61 6.97
CA VAL A 340 1.76 -8.40 6.21
C VAL A 340 0.55 -8.17 7.12
N LEU A 341 0.62 -8.63 8.39
CA LEU A 341 -0.50 -8.55 9.33
C LEU A 341 -1.06 -7.13 9.52
N PRO A 342 -0.26 -6.04 9.61
CA PRO A 342 -0.82 -4.69 9.73
C PRO A 342 -1.66 -4.28 8.51
N LEU A 343 -1.17 -4.55 7.30
CA LEU A 343 -1.89 -4.30 6.06
C LEU A 343 -3.16 -5.16 5.96
N PHE A 344 -3.05 -6.43 6.38
CA PHE A 344 -4.18 -7.35 6.39
C PHE A 344 -5.27 -6.91 7.37
N ILE A 345 -4.90 -6.50 8.59
CA ILE A 345 -5.84 -5.98 9.59
C ILE A 345 -6.51 -4.71 9.08
N MET A 346 -5.74 -3.78 8.50
CA MET A 346 -6.29 -2.54 7.93
C MET A 346 -7.34 -2.82 6.86
N VAL A 347 -7.03 -3.65 5.87
CA VAL A 347 -7.94 -3.99 4.77
C VAL A 347 -9.16 -4.79 5.27
N THR A 348 -8.94 -5.72 6.21
CA THR A 348 -10.01 -6.52 6.81
C THR A 348 -10.95 -5.66 7.64
N MET A 349 -10.43 -4.72 8.42
CA MET A 349 -11.22 -3.79 9.22
C MET A 349 -12.05 -2.85 8.33
N MET A 350 -11.45 -2.37 7.23
CA MET A 350 -12.16 -1.60 6.20
C MET A 350 -13.29 -2.42 5.56
N ALA A 351 -13.05 -3.69 5.23
CA ALA A 351 -14.05 -4.60 4.66
C ALA A 351 -15.19 -4.94 5.64
N LEU A 352 -14.88 -5.12 6.92
CA LEU A 352 -15.89 -5.32 7.97
C LEU A 352 -16.79 -4.09 8.10
N SER A 353 -16.21 -2.89 8.05
CA SER A 353 -16.95 -1.64 8.16
C SER A 353 -17.86 -1.34 6.96
N SER A 354 -17.54 -1.87 5.77
CA SER A 354 -18.26 -1.58 4.53
C SER A 354 -19.34 -2.60 4.16
N GLY A 355 -19.16 -3.89 4.50
CA GLY A 355 -20.08 -4.94 4.04
C GLY A 355 -20.17 -6.19 4.92
N GLY A 356 -19.67 -6.12 6.16
CA GLY A 356 -19.76 -7.21 7.12
C GLY A 356 -18.90 -8.44 6.77
N PHE A 357 -19.20 -9.57 7.42
CA PHE A 357 -18.37 -10.79 7.36
C PHE A 357 -18.27 -11.40 5.95
N ALA A 358 -19.31 -11.29 5.13
CA ALA A 358 -19.32 -11.84 3.78
C ALA A 358 -18.30 -11.13 2.86
N VAL A 359 -18.22 -9.80 2.93
CA VAL A 359 -17.23 -9.03 2.13
C VAL A 359 -15.82 -9.31 2.62
N ALA A 360 -15.60 -9.39 3.93
CA ALA A 360 -14.30 -9.77 4.49
C ALA A 360 -13.80 -11.14 3.99
N LEU A 361 -14.70 -12.13 3.88
CA LEU A 361 -14.37 -13.45 3.35
C LEU A 361 -13.97 -13.38 1.86
N ILE A 362 -14.63 -12.55 1.05
CA ILE A 362 -14.30 -12.37 -0.37
C ILE A 362 -12.96 -11.66 -0.53
N VAL A 363 -12.72 -10.58 0.22
CA VAL A 363 -11.43 -9.87 0.26
C VAL A 363 -10.30 -10.84 0.56
N PHE A 364 -10.50 -11.71 1.56
CA PHE A 364 -9.53 -12.73 1.92
C PHE A 364 -9.24 -13.72 0.79
N LEU A 365 -10.28 -14.23 0.11
CA LEU A 365 -10.13 -15.12 -1.05
C LEU A 365 -9.39 -14.43 -2.20
N VAL A 366 -9.70 -13.17 -2.48
CA VAL A 366 -9.07 -12.38 -3.54
C VAL A 366 -7.59 -12.13 -3.23
N TYR A 367 -7.27 -11.76 -1.99
CA TYR A 367 -5.90 -11.56 -1.52
C TYR A 367 -5.04 -12.82 -1.75
N ALA A 368 -5.53 -13.96 -1.27
CA ALA A 368 -4.83 -15.22 -1.37
C ALA A 368 -4.73 -15.74 -2.83
N THR A 369 -5.72 -15.43 -3.66
CA THR A 369 -5.65 -15.71 -5.11
C THR A 369 -4.57 -14.89 -5.79
N GLY A 370 -4.43 -13.60 -5.46
CA GLY A 370 -3.37 -12.73 -5.99
C GLY A 370 -1.97 -13.25 -5.65
N MET A 371 -1.74 -13.61 -4.39
CA MET A 371 -0.46 -14.18 -3.96
C MET A 371 -0.19 -15.56 -4.61
N GLY A 372 -1.21 -16.43 -4.65
CA GLY A 372 -1.13 -17.76 -5.25
C GLY A 372 -0.82 -17.72 -6.74
N LEU A 373 -1.40 -16.76 -7.47
CA LEU A 373 -1.14 -16.58 -8.90
C LEU A 373 0.33 -16.25 -9.16
N VAL A 374 0.93 -15.31 -8.41
CA VAL A 374 2.35 -14.96 -8.54
C VAL A 374 3.24 -16.16 -8.22
N MET A 375 2.92 -16.93 -7.17
CA MET A 375 3.63 -18.16 -6.82
C MET A 375 3.63 -19.19 -7.96
N VAL A 376 2.48 -19.42 -8.59
CA VAL A 376 2.36 -20.34 -9.73
C VAL A 376 3.16 -19.83 -10.92
N ILE A 377 3.05 -18.53 -11.24
CA ILE A 377 3.80 -17.91 -12.35
C ILE A 377 5.31 -18.06 -12.12
N VAL A 378 5.81 -17.72 -10.93
CA VAL A 378 7.23 -17.84 -10.58
C VAL A 378 7.68 -19.29 -10.62
N SER A 379 6.88 -20.23 -10.14
CA SER A 379 7.19 -21.66 -10.17
C SER A 379 7.30 -22.21 -11.60
N VAL A 380 6.35 -21.84 -12.48
CA VAL A 380 6.38 -22.20 -13.90
C VAL A 380 7.56 -21.55 -14.61
N LEU A 381 7.85 -20.28 -14.30
CA LEU A 381 8.98 -19.54 -14.85
C LEU A 381 10.31 -20.20 -14.46
N VAL A 382 10.49 -20.59 -13.19
CA VAL A 382 11.68 -21.29 -12.70
C VAL A 382 11.78 -22.68 -13.34
N ALA A 383 10.69 -23.44 -13.42
CA ALA A 383 10.67 -24.76 -14.05
C ALA A 383 10.99 -24.73 -15.56
N THR A 384 10.68 -23.62 -16.24
CA THR A 384 10.93 -23.44 -17.68
C THR A 384 12.28 -22.79 -17.96
N SER A 385 12.87 -22.13 -16.96
CA SER A 385 14.18 -21.49 -17.07
C SER A 385 15.27 -22.55 -17.18
N LYS A 386 16.03 -22.51 -18.28
CA LYS A 386 17.16 -23.43 -18.52
C LYS A 386 18.16 -23.38 -17.35
N GLU A 387 18.84 -24.51 -17.10
CA GLU A 387 19.87 -24.68 -16.04
C GLU A 387 20.89 -23.52 -15.95
N LEU A 388 21.23 -22.87 -17.08
CA LEU A 388 22.13 -21.71 -17.12
C LEU A 388 21.66 -20.47 -16.33
N ILE A 389 20.36 -20.33 -16.05
CA ILE A 389 19.83 -19.24 -15.19
C ILE A 389 20.02 -19.60 -13.72
N ILE A 390 19.92 -20.88 -13.38
CA ILE A 390 20.01 -21.39 -12.00
C ILE A 390 21.43 -21.20 -11.46
N ASP A 391 22.45 -21.49 -12.26
CA ASP A 391 23.86 -21.27 -11.87
C ASP A 391 24.16 -19.78 -11.61
N LYS A 392 23.61 -18.89 -12.44
CA LYS A 392 23.85 -17.45 -12.31
C LYS A 392 23.04 -16.85 -11.16
N LEU A 393 21.82 -17.36 -10.93
CA LEU A 393 21.01 -17.02 -9.77
C LEU A 393 21.71 -17.47 -8.48
N GLN A 394 22.28 -18.68 -8.45
CA GLN A 394 23.07 -19.20 -7.33
C GLN A 394 24.30 -18.32 -7.02
N LYS A 395 24.96 -17.77 -8.04
CA LYS A 395 26.09 -16.86 -7.85
C LYS A 395 25.68 -15.49 -7.30
N PHE A 396 24.45 -15.05 -7.56
CA PHE A 396 23.92 -13.78 -7.07
C PHE A 396 23.21 -13.92 -5.70
N MET A 397 22.75 -15.12 -5.35
CA MET A 397 22.09 -15.43 -4.08
C MET A 397 22.81 -14.94 -2.81
N PRO A 398 24.16 -15.05 -2.65
CA PRO A 398 24.81 -14.54 -1.45
C PRO A 398 24.69 -13.02 -1.28
N HIS A 399 24.60 -12.26 -2.37
CA HIS A 399 24.37 -10.80 -2.32
C HIS A 399 22.93 -10.50 -1.95
N VAL A 400 21.97 -11.24 -2.53
CA VAL A 400 20.55 -11.11 -2.21
C VAL A 400 20.30 -11.42 -0.73
N LYS A 401 20.91 -12.48 -0.18
CA LYS A 401 20.80 -12.87 1.24
C LYS A 401 21.27 -11.74 2.18
N LYS A 402 22.40 -11.09 1.85
CA LYS A 402 22.92 -9.96 2.65
C LYS A 402 22.02 -8.73 2.56
N ILE A 403 21.57 -8.37 1.36
CA ILE A 403 20.66 -7.24 1.14
C ILE A 403 19.34 -7.47 1.89
N SER A 404 18.75 -8.67 1.78
CA SER A 404 17.51 -8.99 2.49
C SER A 404 17.68 -8.95 4.01
N ALA A 405 18.82 -9.43 4.54
CA ALA A 405 19.09 -9.40 5.97
C ALA A 405 19.21 -7.95 6.50
N ILE A 406 19.90 -7.07 5.78
CA ILE A 406 20.02 -5.65 6.14
C ILE A 406 18.64 -4.97 6.14
N ILE A 407 17.82 -5.22 5.10
CA ILE A 407 16.45 -4.68 5.03
C ILE A 407 15.59 -5.21 6.18
N LEU A 408 15.71 -6.50 6.53
CA LEU A 408 14.95 -7.11 7.63
C LEU A 408 15.30 -6.46 8.98
N ILE A 409 16.59 -6.23 9.23
CA ILE A 409 17.07 -5.55 10.44
C ILE A 409 16.56 -4.11 10.47
N ALA A 410 16.66 -3.39 9.34
CA ALA A 410 16.18 -2.01 9.25
C ALA A 410 14.67 -1.89 9.49
N ALA A 411 13.86 -2.81 8.91
CA ALA A 411 12.42 -2.85 9.13
C ALA A 411 12.06 -3.20 10.58
N GLY A 412 12.73 -4.17 11.18
CA GLY A 412 12.54 -4.51 12.59
C GLY A 412 12.94 -3.37 13.53
N LEU A 413 14.05 -2.68 13.23
CA LEU A 413 14.49 -1.50 13.97
C LEU A 413 13.46 -0.36 13.85
N PHE A 414 12.95 -0.10 12.65
CA PHE A 414 11.91 0.90 12.41
C PHE A 414 10.64 0.62 13.22
N MET A 415 10.12 -0.63 13.19
CA MET A 415 8.94 -1.02 13.99
C MET A 415 9.14 -0.82 15.51
N VAL A 416 10.36 -1.05 16.02
CA VAL A 416 10.67 -0.84 17.43
C VAL A 416 10.82 0.65 17.76
N LEU A 417 11.44 1.42 16.86
CA LEU A 417 11.70 2.85 17.03
C LEU A 417 10.42 3.69 16.97
N GLU A 418 9.48 3.36 16.10
CA GLU A 418 8.19 4.05 15.95
C GLU A 418 7.37 4.03 17.26
N ARG A 419 7.59 3.01 18.12
CA ARG A 419 6.98 2.96 19.45
C ARG A 419 7.69 3.83 20.49
N TYR A 420 9.00 4.03 20.37
CA TYR A 420 9.82 4.73 21.36
C TYR A 420 9.93 6.23 21.10
N ILE A 421 9.73 6.64 19.84
CA ILE A 421 9.63 8.04 19.44
C ILE A 421 8.14 8.32 19.20
N PRO A 422 7.39 8.82 20.19
CA PRO A 422 6.07 9.38 19.95
C PRO A 422 6.25 10.74 19.25
N SER A 423 6.82 10.73 18.05
CA SER A 423 6.88 11.92 17.20
C SER A 423 5.55 12.03 16.48
N ALA A 424 4.82 13.09 16.81
CA ALA A 424 3.97 13.88 15.92
C ALA A 424 3.97 13.46 14.44
N TRP A 425 3.16 12.47 14.08
CA TRP A 425 2.77 12.15 12.71
C TRP A 425 1.26 12.23 12.59
#